data_AF-A0A8T1BWB5-F1
#
_entry.id   AF-A0A8T1BWB5-F1
#
_cell.length_a   1.000
_cell.length_b   1.000
_cell.length_c   1.000
_cell.angle_alpha   90.00
_cell.angle_beta   90.00
_cell.angle_gamma   90.00
#
_symmetry.space_group_name_H-M   'P 1'
#
loop_
_entity.id
_entity.type
_entity.pdbx_description
1 polymer ?
#
loop_
_entity_poly.entity_id
_entity_poly.type
_entity_poly.pdbx_seq_one_letter_code
_entity_poly.pdbx_strand_id
1 'polypeptide(L)'
;MARYALLHQVGGLYVDADFECLQPFGDLHRDNNLFLSSEPLVHSVLLEKSNSAALCNALMASAPGHPFWLRVLDNIKEKFDRERLKSDAVELTGPRMVKQTYSSPNSTFKSEESDIVVFPSEYFYPEVAYWNIEPMEVACRQRHDDAAREACEWLKRFPKGEFTNNTHATHHWQCTWCRDAQLDEFGPLKDIFEAPPMRPNITSSGIEFVALK
;
A
#
# COMPACT_ATOMS: atom_id res chain seq x y z
N MET A 1 2.26 -12.71 -0.83
CA MET A 1 1.57 -13.74 -1.65
C MET A 1 0.15 -14.03 -1.18
N ALA A 2 -0.08 -14.39 0.09
CA ALA A 2 -1.42 -14.75 0.58
C ALA A 2 -2.50 -13.71 0.25
N ARG A 3 -2.19 -12.41 0.39
CA ARG A 3 -3.09 -11.30 0.01
C ARG A 3 -3.62 -11.40 -1.43
N TYR A 4 -2.77 -11.79 -2.39
CA TYR A 4 -3.18 -11.91 -3.80
C TYR A 4 -4.02 -13.15 -4.05
N ALA A 5 -3.69 -14.27 -3.39
CA ALA A 5 -4.49 -15.49 -3.48
C ALA A 5 -5.90 -15.30 -2.88
N LEU A 6 -5.99 -14.57 -1.76
CA LEU A 6 -7.27 -14.21 -1.13
C LEU A 6 -8.09 -13.27 -2.04
N LEU A 7 -7.47 -12.23 -2.60
CA LEU A 7 -8.15 -11.33 -3.54
C LEU A 7 -8.67 -12.06 -4.79
N HIS A 8 -7.92 -13.04 -5.31
CA HIS A 8 -8.42 -13.88 -6.40
C HIS A 8 -9.58 -14.77 -5.97
N GLN A 9 -9.42 -15.51 -4.87
CA GLN A 9 -10.36 -16.57 -4.50
C GLN A 9 -11.65 -16.05 -3.86
N VAL A 10 -11.53 -15.01 -3.04
CA VAL A 10 -12.62 -14.45 -2.22
C VAL A 10 -13.06 -13.09 -2.74
N GLY A 11 -12.14 -12.30 -3.28
CA GLY A 11 -12.40 -10.89 -3.59
C GLY A 11 -12.47 -10.03 -2.33
N GLY A 12 -13.14 -8.88 -2.45
CA GLY A 12 -13.29 -7.90 -1.38
C GLY A 12 -12.09 -6.98 -1.25
N LEU A 13 -11.90 -6.43 -0.05
CA LEU A 13 -10.89 -5.44 0.30
C LEU A 13 -9.80 -6.07 1.17
N TYR A 14 -8.55 -6.02 0.70
CA TYR A 14 -7.36 -6.28 1.51
C TYR A 14 -6.84 -4.95 2.08
N VAL A 15 -6.51 -4.93 3.37
CA VAL A 15 -5.94 -3.77 4.05
C VAL A 15 -4.86 -4.23 5.04
N ASP A 16 -3.71 -3.55 5.05
CA ASP A 16 -2.69 -3.72 6.10
C ASP A 16 -3.19 -3.14 7.44
N ALA A 17 -2.58 -3.56 8.55
CA ALA A 17 -3.15 -3.35 9.89
C ALA A 17 -3.04 -1.90 10.42
N ASP A 18 -2.25 -1.05 9.77
CA ASP A 18 -1.96 0.33 10.14
C ASP A 18 -2.72 1.34 9.28
N PHE A 19 -3.91 0.96 8.80
CA PHE A 19 -4.87 1.85 8.17
C PHE A 19 -5.95 2.31 9.14
N GLU A 20 -6.29 3.60 9.04
CA GLU A 20 -7.51 4.16 9.60
C GLU A 20 -8.56 4.32 8.48
N CYS A 21 -9.78 3.82 8.72
CA CYS A 21 -10.91 3.95 7.80
C CYS A 21 -11.66 5.25 8.08
N LEU A 22 -11.72 6.13 7.08
CA LEU A 22 -12.32 7.46 7.20
C LEU A 22 -13.70 7.53 6.52
N GLN A 23 -13.92 6.74 5.48
CA GLN A 23 -15.19 6.67 4.75
C GLN A 23 -15.49 5.25 4.25
N PRO A 24 -16.78 4.89 4.08
CA PRO A 24 -17.14 3.57 3.56
C PRO A 24 -16.65 3.35 2.12
N PHE A 25 -16.30 2.10 1.80
CA PHE A 25 -15.81 1.71 0.46
C PHE A 25 -16.91 1.17 -0.46
N GLY A 26 -18.19 1.27 -0.05
CA GLY A 26 -19.30 0.61 -0.75
C GLY A 26 -19.49 1.10 -2.18
N ASP A 27 -19.38 2.40 -2.40
CA ASP A 27 -19.52 3.00 -3.73
C ASP A 27 -18.35 2.60 -4.65
N LEU A 28 -17.12 2.61 -4.12
CA LEU A 28 -15.93 2.18 -4.85
C LEU A 28 -16.02 0.72 -5.29
N HIS A 29 -16.53 -0.18 -4.46
CA HIS A 29 -16.71 -1.59 -4.82
C HIS A 29 -17.84 -1.83 -5.82
N ARG A 30 -18.88 -0.99 -5.79
CA ARG A 30 -20.00 -1.11 -6.74
C ARG A 30 -19.57 -0.69 -8.14
N ASP A 31 -18.70 0.31 -8.22
CA ASP A 31 -18.38 0.96 -9.49
C ASP A 31 -17.10 0.42 -10.14
N ASN A 32 -16.33 -0.45 -9.46
CA ASN A 32 -15.04 -0.96 -9.93
C ASN A 32 -14.86 -2.44 -9.61
N ASN A 33 -14.46 -3.27 -10.59
CA ASN A 33 -14.13 -4.67 -10.33
C ASN A 33 -12.76 -4.87 -9.68
N LEU A 34 -11.78 -4.03 -9.95
CA LEU A 34 -10.49 -4.09 -9.25
C LEU A 34 -9.95 -2.68 -9.12
N PHE A 35 -9.56 -2.31 -7.90
CA PHE A 35 -8.86 -1.05 -7.70
C PHE A 35 -7.57 -1.20 -6.90
N LEU A 36 -6.58 -0.46 -7.37
CA LEU A 36 -5.28 -0.23 -6.78
C LEU A 36 -5.16 1.26 -6.47
N SER A 37 -4.04 1.66 -5.87
CA SER A 37 -3.74 3.07 -5.74
C SER A 37 -2.25 3.34 -5.74
N SER A 38 -1.89 4.55 -6.18
CA SER A 38 -0.52 5.02 -6.15
C SER A 38 -0.10 5.45 -4.76
N GLU A 39 1.18 5.24 -4.44
CA GLU A 39 1.79 5.91 -3.30
C GLU A 39 1.92 7.43 -3.54
N PRO A 40 2.09 8.23 -2.48
CA PRO A 40 2.45 9.64 -2.61
C PRO A 40 3.63 9.83 -3.56
N LEU A 41 3.53 10.82 -4.46
CA LEU A 41 4.58 11.14 -5.44
C LEU A 41 5.95 11.29 -4.77
N VAL A 42 5.96 11.87 -3.58
CA VAL A 42 7.14 12.15 -2.77
C VAL A 42 7.92 10.88 -2.42
N HIS A 43 7.26 9.74 -2.23
CA HIS A 43 7.95 8.46 -2.00
C HIS A 43 8.70 8.01 -3.25
N SER A 44 8.03 8.01 -4.40
CA SER A 44 8.64 7.57 -5.67
C SER A 44 9.79 8.50 -6.07
N VAL A 45 9.57 9.81 -5.99
CA VAL A 45 10.54 10.80 -6.45
C VAL A 45 11.67 10.96 -5.44
N LEU A 46 11.38 11.26 -4.17
CA LEU A 46 12.41 11.67 -3.21
C LEU A 46 13.13 10.49 -2.55
N LEU A 47 12.46 9.33 -2.37
CA LEU A 47 13.07 8.15 -1.76
C LEU A 47 13.61 7.17 -2.81
N GLU A 48 12.85 6.87 -3.86
CA GLU A 48 13.25 5.88 -4.88
C GLU A 48 13.97 6.48 -6.10
N LYS A 49 14.06 7.82 -6.20
CA LYS A 49 14.64 8.52 -7.36
C LYS A 49 13.98 8.11 -8.70
N SER A 50 12.68 7.87 -8.67
CA SER A 50 11.86 7.43 -9.79
C SER A 50 10.80 8.47 -10.14
N ASN A 51 10.62 8.75 -11.43
CA ASN A 51 9.55 9.63 -11.92
C ASN A 51 8.26 8.87 -12.25
N SER A 52 8.22 7.58 -11.98
CA SER A 52 7.05 6.74 -12.23
C SER A 52 6.36 6.42 -10.91
N ALA A 53 5.08 6.77 -10.80
CA ALA A 53 4.25 6.49 -9.63
C ALA A 53 4.40 5.04 -9.17
N ALA A 54 4.73 4.84 -7.90
CA ALA A 54 4.69 3.53 -7.27
C ALA A 54 3.23 3.13 -7.04
N LEU A 55 2.90 1.85 -7.26
CA LEU A 55 1.64 1.29 -6.79
C LEU A 55 1.87 0.74 -5.40
N CYS A 56 0.95 0.99 -4.47
CA CYS A 56 1.01 0.38 -3.17
C CYS A 56 0.20 -0.92 -3.13
N ASN A 57 0.66 -1.90 -2.36
CA ASN A 57 -0.05 -3.17 -2.16
C ASN A 57 -0.58 -3.34 -0.73
N ALA A 58 -0.68 -2.24 0.02
CA ALA A 58 -1.13 -2.23 1.41
C ALA A 58 -2.67 -2.13 1.51
N LEU A 59 -3.33 -1.48 0.54
CA LEU A 59 -4.76 -1.50 0.32
C LEU A 59 -5.06 -1.82 -1.15
N MET A 60 -5.84 -2.88 -1.39
CA MET A 60 -6.22 -3.35 -2.72
C MET A 60 -7.60 -3.98 -2.66
N ALA A 61 -8.41 -3.81 -3.70
CA ALA A 61 -9.70 -4.49 -3.80
C ALA A 61 -9.89 -5.20 -5.11
N SER A 62 -10.73 -6.23 -5.09
CA SER A 62 -11.04 -7.02 -6.28
C SER A 62 -12.38 -7.74 -6.18
N ALA A 63 -13.08 -7.87 -7.29
CA ALA A 63 -14.06 -8.91 -7.52
C ALA A 63 -13.36 -10.28 -7.51
N PRO A 64 -14.02 -11.34 -7.00
CA PRO A 64 -13.45 -12.68 -7.04
C PRO A 64 -13.23 -13.15 -8.48
N GLY A 65 -12.13 -13.86 -8.71
CA GLY A 65 -11.77 -14.45 -9.99
C GLY A 65 -11.03 -13.52 -10.96
N HIS A 66 -10.67 -12.30 -10.55
CA HIS A 66 -10.01 -11.36 -11.47
C HIS A 66 -8.62 -11.88 -11.92
N PRO A 67 -8.37 -12.03 -13.23
CA PRO A 67 -7.17 -12.73 -13.75
C PRO A 67 -5.85 -12.01 -13.45
N PHE A 68 -5.91 -10.72 -13.10
CA PHE A 68 -4.75 -9.94 -12.68
C PHE A 68 -3.95 -10.63 -11.56
N TRP A 69 -4.63 -11.18 -10.55
CA TRP A 69 -3.96 -11.77 -9.40
C TRP A 69 -3.25 -13.09 -9.73
N LEU A 70 -3.80 -13.89 -10.66
CA LEU A 70 -3.10 -15.07 -11.16
C LEU A 70 -1.82 -14.66 -11.88
N ARG A 71 -1.89 -13.62 -12.72
CA ARG A 71 -0.68 -13.10 -13.38
C ARG A 71 0.36 -12.61 -12.36
N VAL A 72 -0.07 -11.92 -11.30
CA VAL A 72 0.84 -11.50 -10.22
C VAL A 72 1.51 -12.72 -9.59
N LEU A 73 0.74 -13.77 -9.25
CA LEU A 73 1.27 -15.00 -8.67
C LEU A 73 2.22 -15.76 -9.60
N ASP A 74 1.91 -15.83 -10.90
CA ASP A 74 2.79 -16.41 -11.92
C ASP A 74 4.11 -15.65 -12.00
N ASN A 75 4.07 -14.31 -12.07
CA ASN A 75 5.27 -13.48 -12.12
C ASN A 75 6.13 -13.62 -10.85
N ILE A 76 5.52 -13.76 -9.67
CA ILE A 76 6.21 -14.07 -8.42
C ILE A 76 6.94 -15.41 -8.54
N LYS A 77 6.24 -16.44 -9.01
CA LYS A 77 6.80 -17.78 -9.17
C LYS A 77 7.97 -17.78 -10.17
N GLU A 78 7.81 -17.17 -11.33
CA GLU A 78 8.86 -17.05 -12.34
C GLU A 78 10.09 -16.33 -11.81
N LYS A 79 9.90 -15.20 -11.11
CA LYS A 79 11.00 -14.46 -10.49
C LYS A 79 11.69 -15.28 -9.40
N PHE A 80 10.93 -15.98 -8.55
CA PHE A 80 11.48 -16.86 -7.52
C PHE A 80 12.26 -18.03 -8.12
N ASP A 81 11.76 -18.67 -9.17
CA ASP A 81 12.45 -19.80 -9.81
C ASP A 81 13.79 -19.36 -10.42
N ARG A 82 13.84 -18.14 -10.99
CA ARG A 82 15.05 -17.53 -11.58
C ARG A 82 16.05 -17.02 -10.54
N GLU A 83 15.59 -16.29 -9.52
CA GLU A 83 16.43 -15.52 -8.61
C GLU A 83 16.55 -16.13 -7.21
N ARG A 84 15.65 -17.04 -6.85
CA ARG A 84 15.54 -17.68 -5.54
C ARG A 84 15.48 -16.63 -4.43
N LEU A 85 16.38 -16.72 -3.45
CA LEU A 85 16.43 -15.83 -2.29
C LEU A 85 17.28 -14.56 -2.53
N LYS A 86 17.64 -14.27 -3.79
CA LYS A 86 18.43 -13.07 -4.11
C LYS A 86 17.59 -11.80 -4.21
N SER A 87 16.29 -11.93 -4.50
CA SER A 87 15.37 -10.79 -4.56
C SER A 87 14.89 -10.44 -3.17
N ASP A 88 14.84 -9.15 -2.83
CA ASP A 88 14.21 -8.70 -1.59
C ASP A 88 12.68 -8.90 -1.64
N ALA A 89 12.03 -8.82 -0.47
CA ALA A 89 10.59 -9.08 -0.36
C ALA A 89 9.73 -8.05 -1.11
N VAL A 90 10.18 -6.79 -1.20
CA VAL A 90 9.49 -5.68 -1.89
C VAL A 90 9.49 -5.93 -3.40
N GLU A 91 10.62 -6.37 -3.93
CA GLU A 91 10.83 -6.77 -5.32
C GLU A 91 10.12 -8.07 -5.70
N LEU A 92 10.15 -9.07 -4.82
CA LEU A 92 9.63 -10.40 -5.14
C LEU A 92 8.12 -10.47 -4.99
N THR A 93 7.59 -10.01 -3.86
CA THR A 93 6.17 -10.21 -3.51
C THR A 93 5.44 -8.92 -3.16
N GLY A 94 6.15 -7.80 -3.11
CA GLY A 94 5.66 -6.51 -2.68
C GLY A 94 5.10 -5.64 -3.82
N PRO A 95 5.03 -4.31 -3.60
CA PRO A 95 4.42 -3.36 -4.53
C PRO A 95 5.07 -3.35 -5.91
N ARG A 96 6.39 -3.56 -5.99
CA ARG A 96 7.12 -3.54 -7.28
C ARG A 96 6.70 -4.67 -8.21
N MET A 97 6.35 -5.83 -7.66
CA MET A 97 5.81 -6.95 -8.45
C MET A 97 4.40 -6.64 -9.01
N VAL A 98 3.55 -6.01 -8.21
CA VAL A 98 2.20 -5.58 -8.66
C VAL A 98 2.34 -4.53 -9.76
N LYS A 99 3.19 -3.52 -9.54
CA LYS A 99 3.50 -2.49 -10.54
C LYS A 99 4.07 -3.09 -11.82
N GLN A 100 5.01 -4.03 -11.73
CA GLN A 100 5.59 -4.70 -12.90
C GLN A 100 4.52 -5.46 -13.69
N THR A 101 3.66 -6.21 -13.00
CA THR A 101 2.56 -6.95 -13.62
C THR A 101 1.59 -6.02 -14.35
N TYR A 102 1.14 -4.97 -13.68
CA TYR A 102 0.25 -3.98 -14.25
C TYR A 102 0.89 -3.21 -15.42
N SER A 103 2.16 -2.81 -15.25
CA SER A 103 2.84 -1.90 -16.16
C SER A 103 3.49 -2.57 -17.36
N SER A 104 3.57 -3.90 -17.40
CA SER A 104 4.27 -4.67 -18.43
C SER A 104 3.80 -4.28 -19.84
N PRO A 105 4.71 -4.12 -20.82
CA PRO A 105 4.33 -3.78 -22.21
C PRO A 105 3.38 -4.80 -22.84
N ASN A 106 3.45 -6.06 -22.41
CA ASN A 106 2.58 -7.14 -22.88
C ASN A 106 1.33 -7.33 -22.00
N SER A 107 1.10 -6.41 -21.06
CA SER A 107 -0.05 -6.46 -20.15
C SER A 107 -1.32 -6.05 -20.89
N THR A 108 -2.33 -6.90 -20.86
CA THR A 108 -3.70 -6.54 -21.24
C THR A 108 -4.42 -5.76 -20.15
N PHE A 109 -3.80 -5.58 -18.97
CA PHE A 109 -4.41 -4.96 -17.80
C PHE A 109 -4.39 -3.42 -17.79
N LYS A 110 -3.97 -2.81 -18.90
CA LYS A 110 -4.07 -1.35 -19.12
C LYS A 110 -5.20 -0.97 -20.07
N SER A 111 -5.84 -1.94 -20.71
CA SER A 111 -7.00 -1.64 -21.57
C SER A 111 -8.21 -1.30 -20.70
N GLU A 112 -9.12 -0.50 -21.23
CA GLU A 112 -10.41 -0.22 -20.57
C GLU A 112 -11.19 -1.51 -20.27
N GLU A 113 -10.98 -2.56 -21.06
CA GLU A 113 -11.59 -3.89 -20.89
C GLU A 113 -11.12 -4.64 -19.64
N SER A 114 -9.98 -4.23 -19.05
CA SER A 114 -9.42 -4.91 -17.87
C SER A 114 -10.05 -4.49 -16.55
N ASP A 115 -10.84 -3.41 -16.56
CA ASP A 115 -11.60 -2.91 -15.39
C ASP A 115 -10.75 -2.77 -14.10
N ILE A 116 -9.48 -2.37 -14.28
CA ILE A 116 -8.58 -1.99 -13.20
C ILE A 116 -8.52 -0.48 -13.12
N VAL A 117 -8.90 0.05 -11.96
CA VAL A 117 -8.75 1.48 -11.65
C VAL A 117 -7.56 1.68 -10.71
N VAL A 118 -6.71 2.66 -11.02
CA VAL A 118 -5.64 3.09 -10.12
C VAL A 118 -6.04 4.44 -9.55
N PHE A 119 -6.49 4.45 -8.30
CA PHE A 119 -6.82 5.70 -7.62
C PHE A 119 -5.55 6.48 -7.29
N PRO A 120 -5.61 7.81 -7.34
CA PRO A 120 -4.50 8.65 -6.91
C PRO A 120 -4.30 8.53 -5.38
N SER A 121 -3.15 8.99 -4.88
CA SER A 121 -2.74 8.71 -3.50
C SER A 121 -3.70 9.28 -2.46
N GLU A 122 -4.36 10.41 -2.70
CA GLU A 122 -5.26 11.05 -1.74
C GLU A 122 -6.50 10.22 -1.37
N TYR A 123 -6.82 9.15 -2.11
CA TYR A 123 -7.92 8.25 -1.77
C TYR A 123 -7.59 7.38 -0.55
N PHE A 124 -6.38 6.83 -0.48
CA PHE A 124 -6.01 5.82 0.53
C PHE A 124 -4.67 6.06 1.22
N TYR A 125 -3.80 6.86 0.60
CA TYR A 125 -2.46 7.21 1.05
C TYR A 125 -2.25 8.73 1.08
N PRO A 126 -3.11 9.50 1.79
CA PRO A 126 -2.95 10.95 1.87
C PRO A 126 -1.67 11.35 2.60
N GLU A 127 -1.24 10.55 3.59
CA GLU A 127 -0.06 10.76 4.41
C GLU A 127 1.21 10.13 3.80
N VAL A 128 2.37 10.54 4.32
CA VAL A 128 3.69 10.03 3.94
C VAL A 128 4.31 9.21 5.07
N ALA A 129 5.36 8.45 4.77
CA ALA A 129 6.18 7.80 5.78
C ALA A 129 7.00 8.84 6.57
N TYR A 130 6.46 9.40 7.65
CA TYR A 130 7.12 10.47 8.41
C TYR A 130 8.48 10.08 9.00
N TRP A 131 8.72 8.80 9.25
CA TRP A 131 10.03 8.30 9.65
C TRP A 131 11.11 8.45 8.55
N ASN A 132 10.72 8.74 7.31
CA ASN A 132 11.59 9.09 6.19
C ASN A 132 11.62 10.60 5.87
N ILE A 133 11.11 11.47 6.74
CA ILE A 133 11.01 12.91 6.44
C ILE A 133 12.39 13.54 6.22
N GLU A 134 13.39 13.20 7.02
CA GLU A 134 14.74 13.74 6.88
C GLU A 134 15.38 13.37 5.53
N PRO A 135 15.40 12.10 5.08
CA PRO A 135 15.81 11.74 3.73
C PRO A 135 15.07 12.51 2.62
N MET A 136 13.75 12.70 2.75
CA MET A 136 12.97 13.48 1.78
C MET A 136 13.41 14.95 1.74
N GLU A 137 13.63 15.57 2.89
CA GLU A 137 14.13 16.95 2.96
C GLU A 137 15.56 17.10 2.40
N VAL A 138 16.42 16.12 2.67
CA VAL A 138 17.76 16.06 2.07
C VAL A 138 17.66 16.00 0.55
N ALA A 139 16.78 15.15 0.01
CA ALA A 139 16.53 15.08 -1.42
C ALA A 139 16.04 16.43 -1.98
N CYS A 140 15.16 17.13 -1.27
CA CYS A 140 14.68 18.46 -1.66
C CYS A 140 15.78 19.53 -1.71
N ARG A 141 16.82 19.42 -0.87
CA ARG A 141 17.97 20.32 -0.90
C ARG A 141 18.95 19.99 -2.03
N GLN A 142 19.06 18.71 -2.39
CA GLN A 142 20.09 18.22 -3.32
C GLN A 142 19.61 18.10 -4.78
N ARG A 143 18.31 17.90 -5.00
CA ARG A 143 17.74 17.69 -6.34
C ARG A 143 16.97 18.92 -6.82
N HIS A 144 17.20 19.28 -8.07
CA HIS A 144 16.63 20.46 -8.71
C HIS A 144 15.94 20.16 -10.04
N ASP A 145 15.79 18.88 -10.38
CA ASP A 145 14.95 18.45 -11.51
C ASP A 145 13.46 18.75 -11.26
N ASP A 146 12.66 18.80 -12.34
CA ASP A 146 11.25 19.22 -12.26
C ASP A 146 10.43 18.31 -11.33
N ALA A 147 10.64 16.99 -11.40
CA ALA A 147 9.94 16.03 -10.56
C ALA A 147 10.26 16.24 -9.06
N ALA A 148 11.53 16.46 -8.72
CA ALA A 148 11.92 16.79 -7.36
C ALA A 148 11.29 18.12 -6.90
N ARG A 149 11.26 19.16 -7.74
CA ARG A 149 10.61 20.43 -7.40
C ARG A 149 9.13 20.25 -7.09
N GLU A 150 8.40 19.53 -7.93
CA GLU A 150 6.99 19.21 -7.73
C GLU A 150 6.75 18.45 -6.42
N ALA A 151 7.51 17.38 -6.17
CA ALA A 151 7.40 16.60 -4.94
C ALA A 151 7.70 17.44 -3.68
N CYS A 152 8.71 18.31 -3.74
CA CYS A 152 9.07 19.17 -2.62
C CYS A 152 8.06 20.30 -2.37
N GLU A 153 7.43 20.82 -3.42
CA GLU A 153 6.31 21.75 -3.31
C GLU A 153 5.08 21.08 -2.67
N TRP A 154 4.80 19.83 -3.05
CA TRP A 154 3.74 19.04 -2.45
C TRP A 154 3.98 18.84 -0.94
N LEU A 155 5.19 18.43 -0.52
CA LEU A 155 5.51 18.27 0.92
C LEU A 155 5.29 19.55 1.73
N LYS A 156 5.67 20.70 1.16
CA LYS A 156 5.48 22.01 1.82
C LYS A 156 4.01 22.38 1.93
N ARG A 157 3.22 22.07 0.89
CA ARG A 157 1.78 22.36 0.84
C ARG A 157 0.98 21.45 1.76
N PHE A 158 1.39 20.18 1.88
CA PHE A 158 0.68 19.12 2.59
C PHE A 158 1.57 18.48 3.66
N PRO A 159 2.00 19.23 4.70
CA PRO A 159 2.95 18.74 5.70
C PRO A 159 2.40 17.59 6.55
N LYS A 160 1.09 17.37 6.53
CA LYS A 160 0.40 16.27 7.20
C LYS A 160 -0.35 15.36 6.22
N GLY A 161 -0.01 15.41 4.93
CA GLY A 161 -0.74 14.69 3.89
C GLY A 161 -1.86 15.50 3.23
N GLU A 162 -2.27 15.04 2.04
CA GLU A 162 -3.32 15.64 1.21
C GLU A 162 -4.66 14.96 1.47
N PHE A 163 -5.44 15.49 2.40
CA PHE A 163 -6.78 15.03 2.69
C PHE A 163 -7.82 15.78 1.84
N THR A 164 -8.72 15.04 1.22
CA THR A 164 -9.80 15.57 0.38
C THR A 164 -11.13 14.93 0.76
N ASN A 165 -12.23 15.39 0.14
CA ASN A 165 -13.52 14.74 0.31
C ASN A 165 -13.56 13.30 -0.24
N ASN A 166 -12.59 12.92 -1.08
CA ASN A 166 -12.48 11.57 -1.65
C ASN A 166 -11.58 10.66 -0.79
N THR A 167 -11.05 11.12 0.34
CA THR A 167 -10.17 10.29 1.16
C THR A 167 -10.99 9.27 1.96
N HIS A 168 -10.84 7.99 1.60
CA HIS A 168 -11.54 6.87 2.24
C HIS A 168 -10.75 6.22 3.37
N ALA A 169 -9.42 6.29 3.32
CA ALA A 169 -8.57 5.77 4.37
C ALA A 169 -7.24 6.53 4.43
N THR A 170 -6.56 6.41 5.57
CA THR A 170 -5.17 6.85 5.72
C THR A 170 -4.30 5.69 6.17
N HIS A 171 -3.14 5.54 5.54
CA HIS A 171 -2.10 4.59 5.92
C HIS A 171 -1.09 5.30 6.80
N HIS A 172 -0.85 4.79 8.00
CA HIS A 172 0.08 5.42 8.95
C HIS A 172 1.55 5.05 8.71
N TRP A 173 1.85 4.26 7.68
CA TRP A 173 3.21 3.88 7.26
C TRP A 173 4.05 3.30 8.40
N GLN A 174 3.42 2.56 9.30
CA GLN A 174 4.07 1.96 10.45
C GLN A 174 4.94 0.81 9.96
N CYS A 175 6.24 0.93 10.20
CA CYS A 175 7.18 -0.09 9.76
C CYS A 175 7.79 -0.83 10.94
N THR A 176 7.37 -2.08 11.11
CA THR A 176 7.85 -2.97 12.19
C THR A 176 9.24 -3.56 11.92
N TRP A 177 9.80 -3.38 10.73
CA TRP A 177 11.10 -3.98 10.31
C TRP A 177 12.05 -2.98 9.63
N CYS A 178 11.71 -1.69 9.59
CA CYS A 178 12.54 -0.70 8.92
C CYS A 178 13.78 -0.43 9.77
N ARG A 179 14.94 -0.71 9.17
CA ARG A 179 16.23 -0.94 9.83
C ARG A 179 16.86 0.26 10.56
N ASP A 180 16.24 1.43 10.54
CA ASP A 180 16.86 2.66 11.04
C ASP A 180 16.34 3.07 12.43
N ALA A 181 15.28 2.44 12.90
CA ALA A 181 14.89 2.51 14.30
C ALA A 181 15.84 1.60 15.11
N GLN A 182 17.05 2.06 15.42
CA GLN A 182 17.82 1.55 16.57
C GLN A 182 17.08 1.92 17.87
N LEU A 183 15.82 1.51 17.98
CA LEU A 183 14.98 1.76 19.14
C LEU A 183 15.20 0.60 20.09
N ASP A 184 16.01 0.82 21.11
CA ASP A 184 16.13 -0.05 22.28
C ASP A 184 15.00 0.23 23.30
N GLU A 185 14.06 1.12 22.96
CA GLU A 185 12.91 1.46 23.80
C GLU A 185 11.71 0.58 23.45
N PHE A 186 11.32 -0.25 24.43
CA PHE A 186 10.12 -1.09 24.36
C PHE A 186 9.12 -0.62 25.41
N GLY A 187 7.89 -0.33 24.98
CA GLY A 187 6.75 -0.10 25.87
C GLY A 187 5.87 -1.35 25.99
N PRO A 188 5.26 -1.62 27.16
CA PRO A 188 4.26 -2.68 27.27
C PRO A 188 3.00 -2.30 26.49
N LEU A 189 2.31 -3.28 25.89
CA LEU A 189 1.11 -3.05 25.07
C LEU A 189 0.00 -2.27 25.80
N LYS A 190 -0.07 -2.36 27.13
CA LYS A 190 -1.01 -1.62 27.98
C LYS A 190 -0.78 -0.10 27.99
N ASP A 191 0.43 0.34 27.65
CA ASP A 191 0.79 1.76 27.55
C ASP A 191 0.42 2.32 26.16
N ILE A 192 0.11 1.43 25.21
CA ILE A 192 -0.30 1.75 23.83
C ILE A 192 -1.83 1.62 23.68
N PHE A 193 -2.42 0.56 24.23
CA PHE A 193 -3.86 0.31 24.14
C PHE A 193 -4.58 0.77 25.40
N GLU A 194 -5.53 1.70 25.23
CA GLU A 194 -6.44 2.12 26.31
C GLU A 194 -7.37 0.99 26.79
N ALA A 195 -7.59 -0.02 25.95
CA ALA A 195 -8.40 -1.20 26.23
C ALA A 195 -7.55 -2.48 26.27
N PRO A 196 -7.97 -3.53 27.02
CA PRO A 196 -7.28 -4.81 26.99
C PRO A 196 -7.23 -5.35 25.56
N PRO A 197 -6.08 -5.89 25.09
CA PRO A 197 -5.99 -6.42 23.75
C PRO A 197 -7.02 -7.56 23.57
N MET A 198 -7.86 -7.42 22.55
CA MET A 198 -8.92 -8.39 22.24
C MET A 198 -8.51 -9.25 21.05
N ARG A 199 -8.81 -10.54 21.11
CA ARG A 199 -8.61 -11.48 20.01
C ARG A 199 -9.91 -11.61 19.22
N PRO A 200 -9.89 -11.41 17.89
CA PRO A 200 -11.05 -11.71 17.06
C PRO A 200 -11.26 -13.23 16.98
N ASN A 201 -12.51 -13.65 17.17
CA ASN A 201 -13.02 -14.99 16.96
C ASN A 201 -13.96 -14.96 15.75
N ILE A 202 -13.57 -15.63 14.67
CA ILE A 202 -14.33 -15.66 13.43
C ILE A 202 -15.34 -16.81 13.54
N THR A 203 -16.62 -16.48 13.50
CA THR A 203 -17.74 -17.44 13.54
C THR A 203 -18.46 -17.46 12.20
N SER A 204 -19.35 -18.43 12.00
CA SER A 204 -20.23 -18.46 10.82
C SER A 204 -21.22 -17.29 10.75
N SER A 205 -21.41 -16.55 11.85
CA SER A 205 -22.33 -15.41 11.94
C SER A 205 -21.63 -14.04 12.00
N GLY A 206 -20.30 -13.98 12.01
CA GLY A 206 -19.54 -12.73 12.08
C GLY A 206 -18.30 -12.81 12.97
N ILE A 207 -17.80 -11.64 13.38
CA ILE A 207 -16.59 -11.49 14.20
C ILE A 207 -16.99 -11.14 15.64
N GLU A 208 -16.57 -11.95 16.59
CA GLU A 208 -16.68 -11.66 18.03
C GLU A 208 -15.29 -11.29 18.60
N PHE A 209 -15.22 -10.41 19.60
CA PHE A 209 -13.96 -10.02 20.24
C PHE A 209 -13.89 -10.57 21.66
N VAL A 210 -12.83 -11.31 21.98
CA VAL A 210 -12.60 -11.91 23.30
C VAL A 210 -11.37 -11.27 23.95
N ALA A 211 -11.50 -10.76 25.18
CA ALA A 211 -10.37 -10.20 25.91
C ALA A 211 -9.29 -11.27 26.15
N LEU A 212 -8.02 -10.93 25.89
CA LEU A 212 -6.88 -11.77 26.26
C LEU A 212 -6.73 -11.74 27.79
N LYS A 213 -6.76 -12.92 28.43
CA LYS A 213 -6.46 -13.09 29.85
C LYS A 213 -4.97 -13.03 30.13
#